data_AF-A0A6P4FEJ7-F1
#
_entry.id   AF-A0A6P4FEJ7-F1
#
_cell.length_a   1.000
_cell.length_b   1.000
_cell.length_c   1.000
_cell.angle_alpha   90.00
_cell.angle_beta   90.00
_cell.angle_gamma   90.00
#
_symmetry.space_group_name_H-M   'P 1'
#
loop_
_entity.id
_entity.type
_entity.pdbx_description
1 polymer ?
#
loop_
_entity_poly.entity_id
_entity_poly.type
_entity_poly.pdbx_seq_one_letter_code
_entity_poly.pdbx_strand_id
1 'polypeptide(L)'
;MPQIANKPNESTIRVPFETPRLAEIAYRVLSVDQEPRRNFVQKTLSLDGDVLVVNFQADQVKSLRTAITSFFECLLLCQDTIKQFGDSKEDKVITESEDNAGTQSGSDST
;
A
#
# COMPACT_ATOMS: atom_id res chain seq x y z
N MET A 1 31.40 -0.87 35.80
CA MET A 1 30.41 0.01 35.15
C MET A 1 29.60 -0.85 34.18
N PRO A 2 28.31 -1.12 34.40
CA PRO A 2 27.51 -1.82 33.40
C PRO A 2 27.31 -0.88 32.21
N GLN A 3 27.69 -1.32 31.00
CA GLN A 3 27.35 -0.63 29.77
C GLN A 3 25.83 -0.75 29.58
N ILE A 4 25.11 0.35 29.77
CA ILE A 4 23.71 0.45 29.38
C ILE A 4 23.72 0.42 27.86
N ALA A 5 23.41 -0.74 27.27
CA ALA A 5 23.19 -0.85 25.85
C ALA A 5 21.96 0.03 25.52
N ASN A 6 22.19 1.19 24.91
CA ASN A 6 21.12 2.04 24.41
C ASN A 6 20.35 1.24 23.36
N LYS A 7 19.14 0.79 23.69
CA LYS A 7 18.24 0.25 22.68
C LYS A 7 17.91 1.37 21.68
N PRO A 8 18.01 1.10 20.37
CA PRO A 8 17.57 2.07 19.37
C PRO A 8 16.07 2.34 19.53
N ASN A 9 15.65 3.57 19.24
CA ASN A 9 14.23 3.92 19.22
C ASN A 9 13.61 3.30 17.97
N GLU A 10 12.48 2.61 18.12
CA GLU A 10 11.83 1.91 17.02
C GLU A 10 10.35 2.28 16.89
N SER A 11 9.83 2.20 15.66
CA SER A 11 8.40 2.34 15.38
C SER A 11 8.02 1.48 14.19
N THR A 12 6.88 0.79 14.32
CA THR A 12 6.29 -0.02 13.26
C THR A 12 4.95 0.58 12.85
N ILE A 13 4.77 0.79 11.54
CA ILE A 13 3.55 1.32 10.95
C ILE A 13 2.99 0.27 10.00
N ARG A 14 1.68 0.03 10.10
CA ARG A 14 0.93 -0.89 9.22
C ARG A 14 -0.14 -0.09 8.50
N VAL A 15 -0.13 -0.13 7.18
CA VAL A 15 -1.06 0.61 6.32
C VAL A 15 -1.84 -0.40 5.47
N PRO A 16 -3.12 -0.63 5.74
CA PRO A 16 -3.96 -1.47 4.90
C PRO A 16 -4.34 -0.75 3.59
N PHE A 17 -4.37 -1.49 2.50
CA PHE A 17 -4.85 -1.06 1.19
C PHE A 17 -6.12 -1.84 0.81
N GLU A 18 -6.91 -1.31 -0.13
CA GLU A 18 -8.16 -1.94 -0.56
C GLU A 18 -7.94 -3.30 -1.25
N THR A 19 -6.78 -3.47 -1.91
CA THR A 19 -6.40 -4.74 -2.54
C THR A 19 -4.91 -5.04 -2.33
N PRO A 20 -4.52 -6.33 -2.34
CA PRO A 20 -3.10 -6.72 -2.33
C PRO A 20 -2.30 -6.09 -3.48
N ARG A 21 -2.94 -5.88 -4.63
CA ARG A 21 -2.31 -5.25 -5.78
C ARG A 21 -1.91 -3.80 -5.52
N LEU A 22 -2.79 -3.03 -4.86
CA LEU A 22 -2.49 -1.65 -4.49
C LEU A 22 -1.38 -1.58 -3.44
N ALA A 23 -1.39 -2.48 -2.46
CA ALA A 23 -0.30 -2.60 -1.49
C ALA A 23 1.04 -2.88 -2.19
N GLU A 24 1.06 -3.79 -3.16
CA GLU A 24 2.25 -4.13 -3.94
C GLU A 24 2.78 -2.93 -4.74
N ILE A 25 1.90 -2.17 -5.39
CA ILE A 25 2.26 -0.95 -6.12
C ILE A 25 2.91 0.05 -5.15
N ALA A 26 2.26 0.33 -4.01
CA ALA A 26 2.78 1.25 -3.02
C ALA A 26 4.14 0.81 -2.46
N TYR A 27 4.30 -0.48 -2.14
CA TYR A 27 5.59 -1.04 -1.73
C TYR A 27 6.68 -0.80 -2.76
N ARG A 28 6.43 -1.11 -4.03
CA ARG A 28 7.41 -0.92 -5.11
C ARG A 28 7.81 0.54 -5.23
N VAL A 29 6.85 1.46 -5.23
CA VAL A 29 7.12 2.92 -5.31
C VAL A 29 7.94 3.39 -4.11
N LEU A 30 7.53 3.03 -2.89
CA LEU A 30 8.14 3.53 -1.65
C LEU A 30 9.46 2.83 -1.29
N SER A 31 9.75 1.66 -1.86
CA SER A 31 10.99 0.90 -1.65
C SER A 31 12.21 1.48 -2.39
N VAL A 32 11.97 2.21 -3.49
CA VAL A 32 13.03 2.81 -4.31
C VAL A 32 13.64 4.04 -3.63
N ASP A 33 12.89 4.69 -2.74
CA ASP A 33 13.32 5.89 -2.04
C ASP A 33 14.18 5.52 -0.81
N GLN A 34 15.47 5.28 -1.07
CA GLN A 34 16.45 5.04 -0.01
C GLN A 34 16.70 6.34 0.74
N GLU A 35 16.42 6.31 2.04
CA GLU A 35 16.64 7.45 2.90
C GLU A 35 18.14 7.80 2.90
N PRO A 36 18.54 9.06 2.67
CA PRO A 36 19.94 9.42 2.60
C PRO A 36 20.63 9.01 3.91
N ARG A 37 21.78 8.32 3.77
CA ARG A 37 22.56 7.71 4.87
C ARG A 37 22.87 8.64 6.05
N ARG A 38 22.69 9.95 5.88
CA ARG A 38 22.90 10.98 6.91
C ARG A 38 21.77 11.07 7.96
N ASN A 39 20.63 10.40 7.76
CA ASN A 39 19.48 10.54 8.67
C ASN A 39 19.56 9.68 9.95
N PHE A 40 20.55 8.80 10.10
CA PHE A 40 20.69 7.88 11.25
C PHE A 40 19.41 7.07 11.53
N VAL A 41 18.60 6.82 10.48
CA VAL A 41 17.38 6.03 10.55
C VAL A 41 17.51 4.87 9.58
N GLN A 42 17.23 3.66 10.07
CA GLN A 42 17.07 2.48 9.27
C GLN A 42 15.56 2.27 9.02
N LYS A 43 15.16 2.30 7.75
CA LYS A 43 13.80 2.07 7.28
C LYS A 43 13.73 0.75 6.53
N THR A 44 12.88 -0.17 6.97
CA THR A 44 12.65 -1.48 6.33
C THR A 44 11.19 -1.59 5.93
N LEU A 45 10.91 -1.87 4.66
CA LEU A 45 9.55 -2.06 4.15
C LEU A 45 9.32 -3.56 3.88
N SER A 46 8.10 -4.02 4.13
CA SER A 46 7.64 -5.36 3.79
C SER A 46 6.13 -5.36 3.48
N LEU A 47 5.65 -6.43 2.86
CA LEU A 47 4.22 -6.64 2.59
C LEU A 47 3.70 -7.83 3.37
N ASP A 48 2.50 -7.68 3.90
CA ASP A 48 1.70 -8.70 4.59
C ASP A 48 0.31 -8.72 3.94
N GLY A 49 0.20 -9.41 2.80
CA GLY A 49 -1.02 -9.40 1.98
C GLY A 49 -1.34 -8.02 1.38
N ASP A 50 -2.44 -7.44 1.83
CA ASP A 50 -2.92 -6.09 1.50
C ASP A 50 -2.39 -5.01 2.46
N VAL A 51 -1.50 -5.37 3.39
CA VAL A 51 -0.94 -4.44 4.38
C VAL A 51 0.52 -4.13 4.07
N LEU A 52 0.83 -2.85 3.87
CA LEU A 52 2.20 -2.36 3.85
C LEU A 52 2.72 -2.19 5.29
N VAL A 53 3.83 -2.84 5.60
CA VAL A 53 4.47 -2.78 6.92
C VAL A 53 5.79 -2.04 6.80
N VAL A 54 6.00 -1.02 7.63
CA VAL A 54 7.23 -0.23 7.65
C VAL A 54 7.80 -0.17 9.06
N ASN A 55 9.05 -0.59 9.19
CA ASN A 55 9.80 -0.59 10.44
C ASN A 55 10.89 0.48 10.37
N PHE A 56 10.89 1.38 11.35
CA PHE A 56 11.90 2.42 11.52
C PHE A 56 12.71 2.15 12.78
N GLN A 57 14.02 2.34 12.70
CA GLN A 57 14.92 2.29 13.85
C GLN A 57 15.87 3.47 13.79
N ALA A 58 16.05 4.20 14.90
CA ALA A 58 16.92 5.36 14.96
C ALA A 58 17.52 5.58 16.35
N ASP A 59 18.70 6.17 16.40
CA ASP A 59 19.38 6.52 17.66
C ASP A 59 18.64 7.61 18.45
N GLN A 60 17.88 8.45 17.74
CA GLN A 60 17.21 9.61 18.31
C GLN A 60 15.75 9.68 17.88
N VAL A 61 14.84 9.96 18.82
CA VAL A 61 13.40 10.11 18.56
C VAL A 61 13.12 11.21 17.53
N LYS A 62 13.92 12.27 17.49
CA LYS A 62 13.78 13.34 16.48
C LYS A 62 13.98 12.82 15.06
N SER A 63 14.93 11.92 14.86
CA SER A 63 15.22 11.33 13.54
C SER A 63 14.09 10.40 13.13
N LEU A 64 13.57 9.60 14.09
CA LEU A 64 12.40 8.76 13.88
C LEU A 64 11.18 9.59 13.45
N ARG A 65 10.91 10.72 14.11
CA ARG A 65 9.83 11.64 13.73
C ARG A 65 10.01 12.16 12.30
N THR A 66 11.20 12.65 11.96
CA THR A 66 11.49 13.17 10.61
C THR A 66 11.30 12.11 9.54
N ALA A 67 11.83 10.89 9.75
CA ALA A 67 11.70 9.78 8.82
C ALA A 67 10.24 9.33 8.63
N ILE A 68 9.48 9.24 9.72
CA ILE A 68 8.05 8.90 9.68
C ILE A 68 7.25 9.99 8.94
N THR A 69 7.51 11.27 9.23
CA THR A 69 6.83 12.37 8.51
C THR A 69 7.11 12.31 7.01
N SER A 70 8.39 12.17 6.61
CA SER A 70 8.77 12.07 5.20
C SER A 70 8.16 10.85 4.52
N PHE A 71 8.10 9.70 5.21
CA PHE A 71 7.43 8.51 4.69
C PHE A 71 5.95 8.75 4.39
N PHE A 72 5.23 9.42 5.28
CA PHE A 72 3.81 9.73 5.06
C PHE A 72 3.60 10.73 3.92
N GLU A 73 4.50 11.69 3.72
CA GLU A 73 4.46 12.59 2.56
C GLU A 73 4.57 11.80 1.24
N CYS A 74 5.52 10.86 1.15
CA CYS A 74 5.66 9.98 -0.01
C CYS A 74 4.46 9.05 -0.18
N LEU A 75 3.92 8.50 0.92
CA LEU A 75 2.74 7.64 0.89
C LEU A 75 1.49 8.37 0.40
N LEU A 76 1.27 9.61 0.84
CA LEU A 76 0.16 10.45 0.38
C LEU A 76 0.27 10.72 -1.12
N LEU A 77 1.48 11.08 -1.61
CA LEU A 77 1.71 11.26 -3.04
C LEU A 77 1.45 9.98 -3.85
N CYS A 78 1.90 8.84 -3.33
CA CYS A 78 1.63 7.53 -3.94
C CYS A 78 0.13 7.25 -4.00
N GLN A 79 -0.60 7.54 -2.92
CA GLN A 79 -2.05 7.36 -2.88
C GLN A 79 -2.77 8.29 -3.86
N ASP A 80 -2.37 9.56 -3.96
CA ASP A 80 -2.95 10.51 -4.91
C ASP A 80 -2.70 10.06 -6.36
N THR A 81 -1.52 9.51 -6.64
CA THR A 81 -1.20 8.93 -7.95
C THR A 81 -2.09 7.71 -8.25
N ILE A 82 -2.26 6.81 -7.28
CA ILE A 82 -3.16 5.66 -7.41
C ILE A 82 -4.60 6.11 -7.64
N LYS A 83 -5.10 7.12 -6.91
CA LYS A 83 -6.45 7.65 -7.12
C LYS A 83 -6.63 8.30 -8.49
N GLN A 84 -5.61 9.03 -8.95
CA GLN A 84 -5.68 9.77 -10.20
C GLN A 84 -5.56 8.88 -11.45
N PHE A 85 -4.83 7.75 -11.36
CA PHE A 85 -4.48 6.91 -12.50
C PHE A 85 -4.80 5.41 -12.33
N GLY A 86 -5.24 4.98 -11.15
CA GLY A 86 -5.54 3.58 -10.82
C GLY A 86 -6.84 3.06 -11.42
N ASP A 87 -7.77 3.94 -11.79
CA ASP A 87 -9.01 3.60 -12.51
C ASP A 87 -8.74 3.34 -14.01
N SER A 88 -7.81 2.43 -14.29
CA SER A 88 -7.78 1.76 -15.58
C SER A 88 -8.83 0.65 -15.53
N LYS A 89 -9.96 0.89 -16.18
CA LYS A 89 -11.16 0.04 -16.25
C LYS A 89 -10.89 -1.48 -16.46
N GLU A 90 -10.49 -2.25 -15.45
CA GLU A 90 -10.48 -3.72 -15.54
C GLU A 90 -10.89 -4.48 -14.25
N ASP A 91 -11.13 -3.81 -13.12
CA ASP A 91 -11.63 -4.49 -11.90
C ASP A 91 -13.14 -4.36 -11.66
N LYS A 92 -13.90 -3.90 -12.67
CA LYS A 92 -15.35 -4.15 -12.65
C LYS A 92 -15.55 -5.65 -12.85
N VAL A 93 -15.70 -6.36 -11.74
CA VAL A 93 -16.28 -7.70 -11.66
C VAL A 93 -17.35 -7.80 -12.74
N ILE A 94 -17.05 -8.61 -13.74
CA ILE A 94 -17.98 -9.08 -14.74
C ILE A 94 -19.00 -9.91 -13.95
N THR A 95 -20.10 -9.28 -13.54
CA THR A 95 -21.31 -10.01 -13.20
C THR A 95 -22.00 -10.37 -14.53
N GLU A 96 -21.42 -11.31 -15.27
CA GLU A 96 -22.12 -12.00 -16.35
C GLU A 96 -22.65 -13.31 -15.78
N SER A 97 -23.98 -13.44 -15.72
CA SER A 97 -24.73 -14.47 -16.46
C SER A 97 -26.14 -14.64 -15.88
N GLU A 98 -27.15 -14.08 -16.55
CA GLU A 98 -28.41 -14.79 -16.82
C GLU A 98 -28.91 -14.34 -18.20
N ASP A 99 -28.30 -14.92 -19.24
CA ASP A 99 -28.89 -14.99 -20.58
C ASP A 99 -30.12 -15.92 -20.51
N ASN A 100 -31.32 -15.37 -20.38
CA ASN A 100 -32.53 -16.11 -20.72
C ASN A 100 -32.95 -15.76 -22.15
N ALA A 101 -32.34 -16.45 -23.11
CA ALA A 101 -32.85 -16.53 -24.48
C ALA A 101 -34.15 -17.36 -24.49
N GLY A 102 -35.25 -16.72 -24.09
CA GLY A 102 -36.59 -17.26 -24.20
C GLY A 102 -37.04 -17.31 -25.65
N THR A 103 -36.75 -18.41 -26.33
CA THR A 103 -37.39 -18.76 -27.60
C THR A 103 -38.81 -19.26 -27.29
N GLN A 104 -39.85 -18.53 -27.68
CA GLN A 104 -41.19 -19.12 -27.80
C GLN A 104 -41.79 -18.82 -29.17
N SER A 105 -41.61 -19.82 -30.01
CA SER A 105 -42.47 -20.31 -31.09
C SER A 105 -43.70 -19.47 -31.43
N GLY A 106 -43.79 -19.08 -32.70
CA GLY A 106 -45.02 -18.62 -33.30
C GLY A 106 -46.12 -19.67 -33.19
N SER A 107 -47.34 -19.19 -32.99
CA SER A 107 -48.56 -19.90 -33.34
C SER A 107 -49.51 -18.89 -33.98
N ASP A 108 -49.59 -18.97 -35.30
CA ASP A 108 -50.68 -18.48 -36.13
C ASP A 108 -51.99 -19.09 -35.62
N SER A 109 -53.04 -18.29 -35.44
CA SER A 109 -54.44 -18.75 -35.56
C SER A 109 -55.37 -17.56 -35.78
N THR A 110 -56.21 -17.77 -36.79
CA THR A 110 -57.13 -16.90 -37.51
C THR A 110 -58.25 -16.29 -36.67
#